data_AF-A0A936WAY4-F1
#
_entry.id   AF-A0A936WAY4-F1
#
_cell.length_a   1.000
_cell.length_b   1.000
_cell.length_c   1.000
_cell.angle_alpha   90.00
_cell.angle_beta   90.00
_cell.angle_gamma   90.00
#
_symmetry.space_group_name_H-M   'P 1'
#
loop_
_entity.id
_entity.type
_entity.pdbx_description
1 polymer ?
#
loop_
_entity_poly.entity_id
_entity_poly.type
_entity_poly.pdbx_seq_one_letter_code
_entity_poly.pdbx_strand_id
1 'polypeptide(L)' 'MSTTGKRYMDRTHDRSARKVLDARTKAVLNEVLTEPRGRALEAYLRSRVAKQA' A
#
# COMPACT_ATOMS: atom_id res chain seq x y z
N MET A 1 25.63 1.23 28.94
CA MET A 1 26.01 0.38 27.79
C MET A 1 24.77 0.17 26.90
N SER A 2 24.72 0.83 25.74
CA SER A 2 23.60 0.68 24.78
C SER A 2 23.96 -0.45 23.82
N THR A 3 23.35 -1.62 24.00
CA THR A 3 23.61 -2.78 23.15
C THR A 3 23.21 -2.46 21.71
N THR A 4 24.11 -2.78 20.77
CA THR A 4 23.94 -2.64 19.33
C THR A 4 22.60 -3.21 18.84
N GLY A 5 22.08 -4.24 19.51
CA GLY A 5 20.76 -4.82 19.26
C GLY A 5 19.59 -3.84 19.42
N LYS A 6 19.60 -2.95 20.43
CA LYS A 6 18.52 -1.98 20.64
C LYS A 6 18.46 -0.94 19.52
N ARG A 7 19.61 -0.47 19.05
CA ARG A 7 19.72 0.43 17.89
C ARG A 7 19.32 -0.25 16.59
N TYR A 8 19.56 -1.56 16.45
CA TYR A 8 19.16 -2.33 15.27
C TYR A 8 17.64 -2.52 15.22
N MET A 9 17.01 -2.85 16.36
CA MET A 9 15.55 -2.97 16.46
C MET A 9 14.83 -1.63 16.26
N ASP A 10 15.37 -0.52 16.76
CA ASP A 10 14.81 0.82 16.51
C ASP A 10 14.94 1.24 15.03
N ARG A 11 15.92 0.71 14.29
CA ARG A 11 16.12 0.99 12.85
C ARG A 11 15.21 0.15 11.96
N THR A 12 14.90 -1.08 12.36
CA THR A 12 13.90 -1.95 11.69
C THR A 12 12.49 -1.71 12.17
N HIS A 13 12.28 -0.83 13.17
CA HIS A 13 10.99 -0.18 13.42
C HIS A 13 10.70 0.80 12.28
N ASP A 14 10.52 0.22 11.11
CA ASP A 14 10.21 0.90 9.88
C ASP A 14 8.88 1.63 10.09
N ARG A 15 8.98 2.96 10.23
CA ARG A 15 7.81 3.83 10.30
C ARG A 15 6.97 3.75 9.01
N SER A 16 7.45 3.05 7.97
CA SER A 16 6.70 2.77 6.74
C SER A 16 5.47 1.88 6.96
N ALA A 17 5.45 1.03 7.99
CA ALA A 17 4.31 0.16 8.30
C ALA A 17 3.02 0.93 8.67
N ARG A 18 3.15 2.25 8.89
CA ARG A 18 2.05 3.18 9.13
C ARG A 18 1.93 4.26 8.06
N LYS A 19 2.37 4.02 6.81
CA LYS A 19 1.76 4.75 5.70
C LYS A 19 0.32 4.29 5.61
N VAL A 20 -0.54 4.96 6.38
CA VAL A 20 -1.99 4.89 6.26
C VAL A 20 -2.26 5.03 4.78
N LEU A 21 -2.61 3.92 4.12
CA LEU A 21 -2.96 3.96 2.72
C LEU A 21 -4.10 4.97 2.63
N ASP A 22 -3.89 6.02 1.85
CA ASP A 22 -4.93 6.98 1.56
C ASP A 22 -6.18 6.22 1.12
N ALA A 23 -7.36 6.67 1.56
CA ALA A 23 -8.62 5.99 1.30
C ALA A 23 -8.81 5.72 -0.21
N ARG A 24 -8.29 6.64 -1.03
CA ARG A 24 -8.21 6.50 -2.49
C ARG A 24 -7.39 5.28 -2.91
N THR A 25 -6.18 5.15 -2.39
CA THR A 25 -5.26 4.04 -2.68
C THR A 25 -5.84 2.71 -2.22
N LYS A 26 -6.46 2.67 -1.04
CA LYS A 26 -7.10 1.45 -0.52
C LYS A 26 -8.25 0.99 -1.41
N ALA A 27 -9.07 1.91 -1.91
CA ALA A 27 -10.18 1.58 -2.79
C ALA A 27 -9.70 1.04 -4.15
N VAL A 28 -8.67 1.67 -4.75
CA VAL A 28 -8.05 1.18 -6.00
C VAL A 28 -7.49 -0.23 -5.81
N LEU A 29 -6.80 -0.48 -4.69
CA LEU A 29 -6.25 -1.80 -4.38
C LEU A 29 -7.34 -2.85 -4.21
N ASN A 30 -8.43 -2.52 -3.51
CA ASN A 30 -9.55 -3.44 -3.36
C ASN A 30 -10.14 -3.83 -4.72
N GLU A 31 -10.38 -2.86 -5.61
CA GLU A 31 -10.93 -3.12 -6.95
C GLU A 31 -9.99 -4.00 -7.80
N VAL A 32 -8.67 -3.75 -7.74
CA VAL A 32 -7.68 -4.54 -8.49
C VAL A 32 -7.58 -5.97 -7.95
N LEU A 33 -7.65 -6.15 -6.62
CA LEU A 33 -7.52 -7.46 -5.98
C LEU A 33 -8.78 -8.33 -6.13
N THR A 34 -9.95 -7.72 -6.36
CA THR A 34 -11.19 -8.46 -6.62
C THR A 34 -11.30 -9.02 -8.04
N GLU A 35 -10.47 -8.56 -8.97
CA GLU A 35 -10.57 -8.90 -10.38
C GLU A 35 -9.76 -10.18 -10.71
N PRO A 36 -10.24 -11.02 -11.65
CA PRO A 36 -9.56 -12.25 -12.01
C PRO A 36 -8.18 -11.96 -12.63
N ARG A 37 -7.29 -12.95 -12.51
CA ARG A 37 -5.93 -12.88 -13.07
C ARG A 37 -5.97 -12.49 -14.55
N GLY A 38 -5.19 -11.47 -14.91
CA GLY A 38 -5.15 -10.91 -16.27
C GLY A 38 -6.00 -9.65 -16.47
N ARG A 39 -6.94 -9.34 -15.57
CA ARG A 39 -7.79 -8.12 -15.64
C ARG A 39 -7.35 -7.00 -14.70
N ALA A 40 -6.33 -7.23 -13.88
CA ALA A 40 -5.83 -6.29 -12.88
C ALA A 40 -5.46 -4.91 -13.45
N LEU A 41 -4.86 -4.86 -14.66
CA LEU A 41 -4.49 -3.60 -15.31
C LEU A 41 -5.72 -2.81 -15.77
N GLU A 42 -6.70 -3.47 -16.37
CA GLU A 42 -7.95 -2.84 -16.80
C GLU A 42 -8.73 -2.28 -15.61
N ALA A 43 -8.77 -3.03 -14.50
CA ALA A 43 -9.37 -2.61 -13.24
C ALA A 43 -8.69 -1.35 -12.68
N TYR A 44 -7.36 -1.33 -12.67
CA TYR A 44 -6.59 -0.18 -12.22
C TYR A 44 -6.87 1.06 -13.07
N LEU A 45 -6.87 0.92 -14.40
CA LEU A 45 -7.13 2.04 -15.32
C LEU A 45 -8.55 2.59 -15.17
N ARG A 46 -9.56 1.71 -15.04
CA ARG A 46 -10.95 2.09 -14.75
C ARG A 46 -11.06 2.88 -13.45
N SER A 47 -10.45 2.36 -12.37
CA SER A 47 -10.45 3.00 -11.05
C SER A 47 -9.78 4.37 -11.06
N ARG A 48 -8.69 4.51 -11.83
CA ARG A 48 -7.95 5.77 -11.95
C ARG A 48 -8.77 6.86 -12.64
N VAL A 49 -9.46 6.52 -13.72
CA VAL A 49 -10.31 7.45 -14.49
C VAL A 49 -11.54 7.85 -13.68
N ALA A 50 -12.22 6.89 -13.05
CA ALA A 50 -13.42 7.15 -12.26
C ALA A 50 -13.20 8.07 -11.05
N LYS A 51 -11.97 8.15 -10.52
CA LYS A 51 -11.63 9.00 -9.36
C LYS A 51 -10.93 10.31 -9.71
N GLN A 52 -10.77 10.62 -11.00
CA GLN A 52 -10.25 11.90 -11.48
C GLN A 52 -11.36 12.87 -11.90
N ALA A 53 -12.58 12.38 -12.09
CA ALA A 53 -13.81 13.18 -12.19
C ALA A 53 -14.33 13.57 -10.80
#